data_AF-A0A1R0GND4-F1
#
_entry.id   AF-A0A1R0GND4-F1
#
_cell.length_a   1.000
_cell.length_b   1.000
_cell.length_c   1.000
_cell.angle_alpha   90.00
_cell.angle_beta   90.00
_cell.angle_gamma   90.00
#
_symmetry.space_group_name_H-M   'P 1'
#
loop_
_entity.id
_entity.type
_entity.pdbx_description
1 polymer ?
#
loop_
_entity_poly.entity_id
_entity_poly.type
_entity_poly.pdbx_seq_one_letter_code
_entity_poly.pdbx_strand_id
1 'polypeptide(L)'
;MLNVAVPQLPGANQPFHFSHILTREFKFMKPDPEPLIHIASDWDLKPHEIAIVGDSADDIECGLNAGAITILLKNDVNTKLVDKAHYSISRLDDIINLI
;
A
#
# COMPACT_ATOMS: atom_id res chain seq x y z
N MET A 1 15.79 -13.63 3.76
CA MET A 1 15.55 -13.71 2.30
C MET A 1 14.09 -14.10 2.12
N LEU A 2 13.20 -13.14 1.98
CA LEU A 2 11.82 -13.40 1.59
C LEU A 2 11.78 -13.59 0.07
N ASN A 3 11.04 -14.59 -0.38
CA ASN A 3 10.91 -14.95 -1.78
C ASN A 3 10.41 -13.74 -2.59
N VAL A 4 11.26 -13.23 -3.48
CA VAL A 4 10.86 -12.29 -4.52
C VAL A 4 10.04 -13.08 -5.53
N ALA A 5 8.74 -13.22 -5.31
CA ALA A 5 7.86 -13.70 -6.35
C ALA A 5 7.76 -12.61 -7.43
N VAL A 6 7.99 -12.98 -8.67
CA VAL A 6 7.75 -12.09 -9.83
C VAL A 6 6.37 -12.44 -10.36
N PRO A 7 5.32 -11.68 -10.05
CA PRO A 7 4.01 -11.94 -10.62
C PRO A 7 4.06 -11.64 -12.12
N GLN A 8 3.82 -12.67 -12.94
CA GLN A 8 3.56 -12.46 -14.36
C GLN A 8 2.12 -11.93 -14.50
N LEU A 9 1.97 -10.62 -14.69
CA LEU A 9 0.67 -10.02 -15.00
C LEU A 9 0.38 -10.14 -16.51
N PRO A 10 -0.84 -10.54 -16.93
CA PRO A 10 -1.17 -10.67 -18.34
C PRO A 10 -0.99 -9.33 -19.10
N GLY A 11 -0.22 -9.33 -20.17
CA GLY A 11 -0.08 -8.19 -21.09
C GLY A 11 1.10 -7.23 -20.81
N ALA A 12 1.93 -7.48 -19.81
CA ALA A 12 3.15 -6.69 -19.58
C ALA A 12 4.34 -7.26 -20.39
N ASN A 13 4.92 -6.46 -21.28
CA ASN A 13 6.12 -6.85 -22.04
C ASN A 13 7.40 -6.91 -21.18
N GLN A 14 7.32 -6.52 -19.90
CA GLN A 14 8.37 -6.71 -18.90
C GLN A 14 7.77 -7.05 -17.53
N PRO A 15 8.43 -7.92 -16.73
CA PRO A 15 7.97 -8.24 -15.39
C PRO A 15 8.02 -7.00 -14.48
N PHE A 16 6.96 -6.79 -13.71
CA PHE A 16 6.99 -5.83 -12.61
C PHE A 16 7.86 -6.39 -11.48
N HIS A 17 8.84 -5.61 -11.04
CA HIS A 17 9.71 -5.97 -9.92
C HIS A 17 9.14 -5.40 -8.62
N PHE A 18 8.63 -6.29 -7.76
CA PHE A 18 8.25 -5.96 -6.39
C PHE A 18 9.31 -6.50 -5.44
N SER A 19 9.85 -5.67 -4.55
CA SER A 19 10.85 -6.10 -3.56
C SER A 19 10.25 -7.01 -2.49
N HIS A 20 8.96 -6.82 -2.18
CA HIS A 20 8.22 -7.59 -1.19
C HIS A 20 6.84 -7.98 -1.72
N ILE A 21 6.40 -9.20 -1.41
CA ILE A 21 5.03 -9.66 -1.61
C ILE A 21 4.57 -10.34 -0.32
N LEU A 22 3.74 -9.62 0.43
CA LEU A 22 3.12 -10.14 1.64
C LEU A 22 1.72 -10.67 1.29
N THR A 23 1.45 -11.93 1.65
CA THR A 23 0.16 -12.59 1.45
C THR A 23 -0.50 -12.88 2.80
N ARG A 24 -1.65 -13.55 2.80
CA ARG A 24 -2.32 -14.00 4.05
C ARG A 24 -1.52 -15.03 4.86
N GLU A 25 -0.41 -15.53 4.33
CA GLU A 25 0.53 -16.39 5.08
C GLU A 25 1.42 -15.57 6.01
N PHE A 26 1.52 -14.24 5.81
CA PHE A 26 2.13 -13.36 6.80
C PHE A 26 1.25 -13.31 8.05
N LYS A 27 1.88 -13.34 9.22
CA LYS A 27 1.18 -13.48 10.51
C LYS A 27 0.14 -12.39 10.77
N PHE A 28 0.40 -11.18 10.30
CA PHE A 28 -0.43 -10.01 10.52
C PHE A 28 -1.10 -9.57 9.23
N MET A 29 -2.32 -9.04 9.33
CA MET A 29 -3.09 -8.55 8.18
C MET A 29 -3.62 -7.16 8.51
N LYS A 30 -3.81 -6.33 7.48
CA LYS A 30 -4.51 -5.04 7.61
C LYS A 30 -5.84 -5.26 8.36
N PRO A 31 -6.23 -4.37 9.30
CA PRO A 31 -5.65 -3.05 9.59
C PRO A 31 -4.47 -3.04 10.56
N ASP A 32 -3.90 -4.20 10.90
CA ASP A 32 -2.67 -4.27 11.72
C ASP A 32 -1.53 -3.52 11.00
N PRO A 33 -0.74 -2.67 11.69
CA PRO A 33 0.34 -1.89 11.07
C PRO A 33 1.59 -2.71 10.72
N GLU A 34 1.74 -3.93 11.28
CA GLU A 34 2.96 -4.72 11.16
C GLU A 34 3.40 -5.02 9.72
N PRO A 35 2.50 -5.24 8.71
CA PRO A 35 2.92 -5.40 7.32
C PRO A 35 3.72 -4.20 6.79
N LEU A 36 3.35 -2.97 7.16
CA LEU A 36 4.04 -1.76 6.73
C LEU A 36 5.33 -1.54 7.54
N ILE A 37 5.30 -1.81 8.85
CA ILE A 37 6.49 -1.72 9.71
C ILE A 37 7.57 -2.70 9.25
N HIS A 38 7.17 -3.93 8.91
CA HIS A 38 8.07 -4.96 8.40
C HIS A 38 8.75 -4.52 7.09
N ILE A 39 7.97 -4.03 6.12
CA ILE A 39 8.52 -3.54 4.83
C ILE A 39 9.41 -2.32 5.05
N ALA A 40 8.99 -1.35 5.87
CA ALA A 40 9.77 -0.15 6.16
C ALA A 40 11.13 -0.51 6.79
N SER A 41 11.13 -1.45 7.75
CA SER A 41 12.36 -1.95 8.37
C SER A 41 13.29 -2.63 7.36
N ASP A 42 12.77 -3.46 6.46
CA ASP A 42 13.59 -4.13 5.43
C ASP A 42 14.14 -3.15 4.38
N TRP A 43 13.48 -2.00 4.19
CA TRP A 43 13.94 -0.89 3.36
C TRP A 43 14.87 0.12 4.08
N ASP A 44 15.11 -0.05 5.39
CA ASP A 44 15.82 0.93 6.22
C ASP A 44 15.16 2.34 6.18
N LEU A 45 13.82 2.36 6.19
CA LEU A 45 12.99 3.57 6.20
C LEU A 45 12.11 3.62 7.45
N LYS A 46 11.69 4.82 7.83
CA LYS A 46 10.68 5.04 8.86
C LYS A 46 9.27 4.98 8.24
N PRO A 47 8.23 4.65 9.02
CA PRO A 47 6.87 4.58 8.48
C PRO A 47 6.38 5.85 7.79
N HIS A 48 6.73 7.04 8.30
CA HIS A 48 6.33 8.32 7.68
C HIS A 48 7.04 8.63 6.35
N GLU A 49 8.04 7.82 5.97
CA GLU A 49 8.76 7.93 4.70
C GLU A 49 8.16 7.02 3.62
N ILE A 50 7.15 6.20 3.95
CA ILE A 50 6.46 5.32 3.01
C ILE A 50 4.98 5.69 2.89
N ALA A 51 4.38 5.30 1.75
CA ALA A 51 2.96 5.44 1.49
C ALA A 51 2.29 4.09 1.23
N ILE A 52 1.10 3.89 1.79
CA ILE A 52 0.19 2.81 1.39
C ILE A 52 -0.88 3.37 0.47
N VAL A 53 -1.12 2.64 -0.63
CA VAL A 53 -2.19 2.93 -1.60
C VAL A 53 -3.18 1.77 -1.55
N GLY A 54 -4.45 2.06 -1.36
CA GLY A 54 -5.51 1.04 -1.32
C GLY A 54 -6.91 1.64 -1.42
N ASP A 55 -7.91 0.79 -1.62
CA ASP A 55 -9.31 1.19 -1.82
C ASP A 55 -10.22 0.85 -0.63
N SER A 56 -9.68 0.16 0.39
CA SER A 56 -10.44 -0.31 1.55
C SER A 56 -10.19 0.52 2.81
N ALA A 57 -11.11 0.41 3.78
CA ALA A 57 -10.91 1.02 5.09
C ALA A 57 -9.71 0.42 5.84
N ASP A 58 -9.47 -0.89 5.66
CA ASP A 58 -8.37 -1.61 6.30
C ASP A 58 -7.01 -1.10 5.79
N ASP A 59 -6.90 -0.70 4.52
CA ASP A 59 -5.68 -0.10 3.96
C ASP A 59 -5.37 1.25 4.63
N ILE A 60 -6.39 2.09 4.75
CA ILE A 60 -6.24 3.41 5.35
C ILE A 60 -5.92 3.29 6.83
N GLU A 61 -6.63 2.41 7.55
CA GLU A 61 -6.39 2.19 8.98
C GLU A 61 -5.01 1.56 9.24
N CYS A 62 -4.56 0.62 8.40
CA CYS A 62 -3.21 0.06 8.46
C CYS A 62 -2.13 1.15 8.35
N GLY A 63 -2.25 2.05 7.36
CA GLY A 63 -1.30 3.14 7.19
C GLY A 63 -1.32 4.15 8.33
N LEU A 64 -2.51 4.54 8.79
CA LEU A 64 -2.66 5.44 9.95
C LEU A 64 -2.05 4.83 11.21
N ASN A 65 -2.32 3.55 11.48
CA ASN A 65 -1.77 2.83 12.64
C ASN A 65 -0.24 2.68 12.56
N ALA A 66 0.31 2.54 11.35
CA ALA A 66 1.76 2.45 11.14
C ALA A 66 2.44 3.83 11.24
N GLY A 67 1.69 4.92 11.09
CA GLY A 67 2.24 6.27 10.92
C GLY A 67 2.78 6.52 9.50
N ALA A 68 2.24 5.81 8.51
CA ALA A 68 2.56 5.96 7.09
C ALA A 68 1.62 6.95 6.38
N ILE A 69 2.06 7.44 5.22
CA ILE A 69 1.20 8.24 4.34
C ILE A 69 0.12 7.32 3.76
N THR A 70 -1.13 7.79 3.72
CA THR A 70 -2.28 7.00 3.22
C THR A 70 -2.87 7.65 1.99
N ILE A 71 -2.97 6.87 0.92
CA ILE A 71 -3.52 7.31 -0.36
C ILE A 71 -4.71 6.41 -0.69
N LEU A 72 -5.92 6.97 -0.64
CA LEU A 72 -7.14 6.27 -1.02
C LEU A 72 -7.27 6.26 -2.55
N LEU A 73 -7.35 5.08 -3.15
CA LEU A 73 -7.85 4.91 -4.51
C LEU A 73 -9.38 4.94 -4.47
N LYS A 74 -9.94 6.12 -4.72
CA LYS A 74 -11.36 6.44 -4.58
C LYS A 74 -12.18 5.84 -5.72
N ASN A 75 -13.31 5.24 -5.36
CA ASN A 75 -14.38 4.81 -6.23
C ASN A 75 -15.74 5.23 -5.63
N ASP A 76 -16.84 4.94 -6.33
CA ASP A 76 -18.18 5.39 -5.91
C ASP A 76 -18.64 4.79 -4.57
N VAL A 77 -18.12 3.61 -4.19
CA VAL A 77 -18.54 2.90 -2.97
C VAL A 77 -17.74 3.29 -1.72
N ASN A 78 -16.53 3.84 -1.89
CA ASN A 78 -15.63 4.17 -0.80
C ASN A 78 -15.48 5.68 -0.52
N THR A 79 -16.28 6.53 -1.16
CA THR A 79 -16.27 8.00 -1.01
C THR A 79 -16.28 8.48 0.45
N LYS A 80 -16.94 7.75 1.35
CA LYS A 80 -16.96 8.02 2.80
C LYS A 80 -15.60 7.90 3.50
N LEU A 81 -14.58 7.35 2.84
CA LEU A 81 -13.23 7.19 3.38
C LEU A 81 -12.30 8.35 3.01
N VAL A 82 -12.73 9.27 2.14
CA VAL A 82 -11.89 10.38 1.65
C VAL A 82 -11.33 11.20 2.81
N ASP A 83 -12.16 11.55 3.79
CA ASP A 83 -11.76 12.36 4.95
C ASP A 83 -10.87 11.60 5.96
N LYS A 84 -10.68 10.29 5.76
CA LYS A 84 -9.82 9.45 6.62
C LYS A 84 -8.41 9.27 6.06
N ALA A 85 -8.20 9.50 4.76
CA ALA A 85 -6.91 9.35 4.11
C ALA A 85 -6.17 10.70 4.04
N HIS A 86 -4.85 10.67 3.98
CA HIS A 86 -4.06 11.88 3.76
C HIS A 86 -4.28 12.45 2.35
N TYR A 87 -4.37 11.55 1.36
CA TYR A 87 -4.66 11.90 -0.02
C TYR A 87 -5.71 10.95 -0.59
N SER A 88 -6.46 11.43 -1.59
CA SER A 88 -7.41 10.62 -2.35
C SER A 88 -7.27 10.90 -3.83
N ILE A 89 -7.18 9.84 -4.62
CA ILE A 89 -7.05 9.87 -6.09
C ILE A 89 -8.15 9.04 -6.72
N SER A 90 -8.50 9.29 -7.98
CA SER A 90 -9.52 8.50 -8.68
C SER A 90 -8.94 7.52 -9.70
N ARG A 91 -7.67 7.68 -10.07
CA ARG A 91 -6.93 6.76 -10.93
C ARG A 91 -5.54 6.53 -10.34
N LEU A 92 -4.99 5.33 -10.53
CA LEU A 92 -3.68 4.97 -9.96
C LEU A 92 -2.54 5.85 -10.50
N ASP A 93 -2.62 6.25 -11.77
CA ASP A 93 -1.65 7.16 -12.42
C ASP A 93 -1.65 8.58 -11.83
N ASP A 94 -2.71 8.99 -11.12
CA ASP A 94 -2.76 10.30 -10.46
C ASP A 94 -1.73 10.43 -9.33
N ILE A 95 -1.18 9.31 -8.82
CA ILE A 95 -0.09 9.30 -7.81
C ILE A 95 1.12 10.09 -8.30
N ILE A 96 1.39 10.08 -9.61
CA ILE A 96 2.53 10.78 -10.20
C ILE A 96 2.47 12.29 -9.90
N ASN A 97 1.27 12.85 -9.74
CA ASN A 97 1.09 14.28 -9.41
C ASN A 97 1.29 14.59 -7.92
N LEU A 98 1.49 13.58 -7.07
CA LEU A 98 1.71 13.72 -5.62
C LEU A 98 3.19 13.62 -5.23
N ILE A 99 4.08 13.21 -6.14
CA ILE A 99 5.52 12.93 -5.88
C ILE A 99 6.45 13.86 -6.65
#